data_AF-A0A7S2G5R8-F1
#
_entry.id   AF-A0A7S2G5R8-F1
#
_cell.length_a   1.000
_cell.length_b   1.000
_cell.length_c   1.000
_cell.angle_alpha   90.00
_cell.angle_beta   90.00
_cell.angle_gamma   90.00
#
_symmetry.space_group_name_H-M   'P 1'
#
loop_
_entity.id
_entity.type
_entity.pdbx_description
1 polymer ?
#
loop_
_entity_poly.entity_id
_entity_poly.type
_entity_poly.pdbx_seq_one_letter_code
_entity_poly.pdbx_strand_id
1 'polypeptide(L)'
;DPPGVVSGFNDYHGNSPAFTHVRQADSNTSLHHESHRALLLCYPPPGVGMALEALKSYTGSTVCHIGEWQGLTGDARFETLLCTTFACTTTVPIPGWGTDATSLTVWTRRHKTGSCPPPTAPLVACSNPDCQAAASWRCRYARSLCYCSSVCLQRHKGSHVCLALHMLDMTHHGGGGRATSLCLDNPSHFAKLAVPGDSMRKRR
;
A
#
# COMPACT_ATOMS: atom_id res chain seq x y z
N ASP A 1 -36.39 9.38 -6.47
CA ASP A 1 -35.25 8.54 -6.07
C ASP A 1 -34.57 7.94 -7.27
N PRO A 2 -33.23 8.05 -7.43
CA PRO A 2 -32.55 7.27 -8.42
C PRO A 2 -32.28 5.85 -7.88
N PRO A 3 -32.51 4.80 -8.69
CA PRO A 3 -32.29 3.42 -8.31
C PRO A 3 -30.80 3.07 -8.42
N GLY A 4 -30.24 2.33 -7.46
CA GLY A 4 -28.93 1.70 -7.65
C GLY A 4 -27.97 1.63 -6.45
N VAL A 5 -28.42 1.78 -5.20
CA VAL A 5 -27.55 1.48 -4.05
C VAL A 5 -27.47 -0.03 -3.86
N VAL A 6 -26.61 -0.70 -4.64
CA VAL A 6 -26.11 -2.01 -4.23
C VAL A 6 -25.00 -1.72 -3.24
N SER A 7 -25.32 -1.84 -1.95
CA SER A 7 -24.37 -1.75 -0.84
C SER A 7 -23.41 -2.94 -0.92
N GLY A 8 -22.41 -2.84 -1.79
CA GLY A 8 -21.31 -3.77 -1.85
C GLY A 8 -20.41 -3.52 -0.65
N PHE A 9 -20.61 -4.30 0.41
CA PHE A 9 -19.64 -4.39 1.50
C PHE A 9 -18.29 -4.73 0.88
N ASN A 10 -17.35 -3.80 0.93
CA ASN A 10 -15.95 -4.13 0.71
C ASN A 10 -15.27 -4.06 2.08
N ASP A 11 -14.45 -5.07 2.37
CA ASP A 11 -13.83 -5.25 3.68
C ASP A 11 -12.91 -4.08 4.07
N TYR A 12 -12.56 -3.21 3.11
CA TYR A 12 -11.68 -2.06 3.32
C TYR A 12 -12.40 -0.83 3.87
N HIS A 13 -13.67 -0.61 3.49
CA HIS A 13 -14.43 0.59 3.85
C HIS A 13 -15.59 0.32 4.82
N GLY A 14 -15.92 -0.95 5.07
CA GLY A 14 -17.00 -1.35 5.96
C GLY A 14 -18.32 -0.71 5.54
N ASN A 15 -18.93 0.07 6.44
CA ASN A 15 -20.20 0.78 6.18
C ASN A 15 -20.01 2.19 5.60
N SER A 16 -18.78 2.59 5.27
CA SER A 16 -18.54 3.93 4.72
C SER A 16 -19.05 4.00 3.28
N PRO A 17 -19.92 4.99 2.94
CA PRO A 17 -20.41 5.13 1.57
C PRO A 17 -19.26 5.54 0.64
N ALA A 18 -19.31 5.07 -0.61
CA ALA A 18 -18.36 5.50 -1.62
C ALA A 18 -18.52 7.01 -1.91
N PHE A 19 -17.39 7.71 -2.09
CA PHE A 19 -17.37 9.14 -2.42
C PHE A 19 -18.10 9.45 -3.75
N THR A 20 -18.05 8.51 -4.69
CA THR A 20 -18.70 8.60 -6.00
C THR A 20 -19.27 7.25 -6.38
N HIS A 21 -20.16 7.23 -7.38
CA HIS A 21 -20.73 6.01 -7.92
C HIS A 21 -19.64 5.16 -8.60
N VAL A 22 -19.32 4.01 -8.03
CA VAL A 22 -18.38 3.04 -8.60
C VAL A 22 -19.15 2.02 -9.43
N ARG A 23 -18.93 1.99 -10.74
CA ARG A 23 -19.50 0.97 -11.62
C ARG A 23 -18.71 -0.32 -11.46
N GLN A 24 -19.40 -1.43 -11.19
CA GLN A 24 -18.79 -2.75 -11.25
C GLN A 24 -18.56 -3.11 -12.72
N ALA A 25 -17.32 -3.36 -13.09
CA ALA A 25 -16.95 -3.88 -14.40
C ALA A 25 -16.83 -5.41 -14.33
N ASP A 26 -17.23 -6.09 -15.39
CA ASP A 26 -16.76 -7.44 -15.64
C ASP A 26 -15.29 -7.36 -16.09
N SER A 27 -14.41 -8.13 -15.45
CA SER A 27 -12.97 -8.08 -15.77
C SER A 27 -12.70 -8.43 -17.23
N ASN A 28 -13.58 -9.20 -17.88
CA ASN A 28 -13.30 -9.85 -19.16
C ASN A 28 -13.64 -9.02 -20.40
N THR A 29 -14.53 -8.04 -20.33
CA THR A 29 -15.03 -7.34 -21.55
C THR A 29 -14.85 -5.84 -21.50
N SER A 30 -14.96 -5.24 -20.32
CA SER A 30 -14.96 -3.79 -20.16
C SER A 30 -13.60 -3.13 -20.49
N LEU A 31 -12.48 -3.81 -20.26
CA LEU A 31 -11.14 -3.22 -20.39
C LEU A 31 -10.56 -3.24 -21.82
N HIS A 32 -11.11 -4.05 -22.72
CA HIS A 32 -10.61 -4.16 -24.10
C HIS A 32 -10.79 -2.86 -24.91
N HIS A 33 -11.86 -2.12 -24.62
CA HIS A 33 -12.19 -0.86 -25.31
C HIS A 33 -11.45 0.36 -24.74
N GLU A 34 -10.76 0.19 -23.60
CA GLU A 34 -10.09 1.28 -22.88
C GLU A 34 -8.57 1.29 -23.12
N SER A 35 -8.11 0.74 -24.24
CA SER A 35 -6.68 0.62 -24.59
C SER A 35 -5.94 1.96 -24.70
N HIS A 36 -6.67 3.06 -24.86
CA HIS A 36 -6.15 4.43 -24.92
C HIS A 36 -5.91 5.06 -23.54
N ARG A 37 -6.34 4.39 -22.46
CA ARG A 37 -6.21 4.89 -21.07
C ARG A 37 -5.25 4.00 -20.29
N ALA A 38 -4.68 4.55 -19.22
CA ALA A 38 -3.92 3.76 -18.25
C ALA A 38 -4.86 2.92 -17.37
N LEU A 39 -4.47 1.68 -17.07
CA LEU A 39 -5.14 0.86 -16.07
C LEU A 39 -4.59 1.21 -14.68
N LEU A 40 -5.44 1.68 -13.77
CA LEU A 40 -5.09 1.87 -12.36
C LEU A 40 -5.59 0.70 -11.52
N LEU A 41 -4.67 -0.04 -10.91
CA LEU A 41 -4.92 -1.06 -9.91
C LEU A 41 -4.60 -0.50 -8.54
N CYS A 42 -5.65 -0.11 -7.79
CA CYS A 42 -5.51 0.51 -6.49
C CYS A 42 -5.82 -0.48 -5.37
N TYR A 43 -4.81 -0.83 -4.56
CA TYR A 43 -4.90 -1.75 -3.43
C TYR A 43 -5.68 -3.04 -3.77
N PRO A 44 -5.31 -3.74 -4.87
CA PRO A 44 -6.09 -4.89 -5.31
C PRO A 44 -6.13 -5.98 -4.24
N PRO A 45 -7.31 -6.56 -3.94
CA PRO A 45 -7.42 -7.59 -2.91
C PRO A 45 -6.66 -8.87 -3.31
N PRO A 46 -5.95 -9.52 -2.37
CA PRO A 46 -5.28 -10.78 -2.62
C PRO A 46 -6.29 -11.94 -2.69
N GLY A 47 -5.93 -13.01 -3.39
CA GLY A 47 -6.68 -14.28 -3.36
C GLY A 47 -7.98 -14.35 -4.17
N VAL A 48 -8.51 -13.22 -4.67
CA VAL A 48 -9.76 -13.18 -5.47
C VAL A 48 -9.52 -13.01 -6.98
N GLY A 49 -8.26 -12.97 -7.43
CA GLY A 49 -7.90 -12.93 -8.85
C GLY A 49 -8.19 -11.61 -9.58
N MET A 50 -8.78 -10.61 -8.92
CA MET A 50 -9.22 -9.34 -9.55
C MET A 50 -8.10 -8.66 -10.37
N ALA A 51 -6.92 -8.48 -9.78
CA ALA A 51 -5.80 -7.82 -10.46
C ALA A 51 -5.27 -8.64 -11.64
N LEU A 52 -5.22 -9.97 -11.51
CA LEU A 52 -4.74 -10.86 -12.56
C LEU A 52 -5.67 -10.82 -13.77
N GLU A 53 -6.97 -10.95 -13.56
CA GLU A 53 -7.94 -10.96 -14.66
C GLU A 53 -8.06 -9.57 -15.32
N ALA A 54 -8.04 -8.49 -14.53
CA ALA A 54 -7.98 -7.13 -15.07
C ALA A 54 -6.74 -6.94 -15.96
N LEU A 55 -5.57 -7.42 -15.53
CA LEU A 55 -4.34 -7.29 -16.30
C LEU A 55 -4.34 -8.14 -17.59
N LYS A 56 -4.94 -9.33 -17.57
CA LYS A 56 -5.08 -10.18 -18.77
C LYS A 56 -5.95 -9.55 -19.85
N SER A 57 -7.07 -8.93 -19.44
CA SER A 57 -8.02 -8.32 -20.37
C SER A 57 -7.59 -6.92 -20.83
N TYR A 58 -6.67 -6.28 -20.11
CA TYR A 58 -6.18 -4.96 -20.49
C TYR A 58 -5.23 -5.05 -21.69
N THR A 59 -5.56 -4.29 -22.74
CA THR A 59 -4.80 -4.23 -24.01
C THR A 59 -3.99 -2.94 -24.18
N GLY A 60 -4.17 -1.94 -23.30
CA GLY A 60 -3.45 -0.67 -23.35
C GLY A 60 -1.99 -0.76 -22.92
N SER A 61 -1.25 0.34 -22.95
CA SER A 61 0.22 0.34 -22.77
C SER A 61 0.70 0.66 -21.37
N THR A 62 -0.12 1.27 -20.52
CA THR A 62 0.31 1.77 -19.19
C THR A 62 -0.50 1.16 -18.07
N VAL A 63 0.18 0.64 -17.03
CA VAL A 63 -0.45 0.18 -15.79
C VAL A 63 0.12 0.97 -14.62
N CYS A 64 -0.75 1.50 -13.78
CA CYS A 64 -0.40 2.09 -12.48
C CYS A 64 -0.86 1.12 -11.38
N HIS A 65 0.04 0.75 -10.47
CA HIS A 65 -0.28 -0.12 -9.34
C HIS A 65 0.05 0.59 -8.02
N ILE A 66 -0.97 0.72 -7.16
CA ILE A 66 -0.84 1.25 -5.80
C ILE A 66 -0.92 0.07 -4.83
N GLY A 67 0.20 -0.21 -4.18
CA GLY A 67 0.31 -1.37 -3.30
C GLY A 67 1.75 -1.70 -2.88
N GLU A 68 1.91 -2.90 -2.35
CA GLU A 68 3.18 -3.54 -2.05
C GLU A 68 3.61 -4.42 -3.22
N TRP A 69 4.93 -4.56 -3.38
CA TRP A 69 5.50 -5.61 -4.20
C TRP A 69 5.80 -6.83 -3.32
N GLN A 70 5.31 -8.00 -3.70
CA GLN A 70 5.38 -9.25 -2.91
C GLN A 70 4.74 -9.11 -1.52
N GLY A 71 3.67 -8.33 -1.43
CA GLY A 71 2.96 -8.05 -0.16
C GLY A 71 1.52 -8.54 -0.16
N LEU A 72 0.64 -7.76 0.46
CA LEU A 72 -0.78 -8.11 0.64
C LEU A 72 -1.69 -7.57 -0.47
N THR A 73 -1.14 -6.85 -1.44
CA THR A 73 -1.90 -6.29 -2.57
C THR A 73 -1.65 -7.07 -3.85
N GLY A 74 -2.71 -7.67 -4.40
CA GLY A 74 -2.62 -8.59 -5.53
C GLY A 74 -2.10 -9.97 -5.10
N ASP A 75 -1.51 -10.70 -6.04
CA ASP A 75 -0.93 -12.00 -5.75
C ASP A 75 0.30 -12.27 -6.64
N ALA A 76 1.06 -13.31 -6.32
CA ALA A 76 2.27 -13.69 -7.04
C ALA A 76 2.01 -13.97 -8.54
N ARG A 77 0.80 -14.41 -8.92
CA ARG A 77 0.44 -14.69 -10.32
C ARG A 77 0.25 -13.38 -11.09
N PHE A 78 -0.42 -12.41 -10.48
CA PHE A 78 -0.54 -11.05 -10.99
C PHE A 78 0.84 -10.41 -11.17
N GLU A 79 1.69 -10.44 -10.14
CA GLU A 79 3.03 -9.85 -10.18
C GLU A 79 3.89 -10.47 -11.28
N THR A 80 3.83 -11.80 -11.43
CA THR A 80 4.53 -12.53 -12.50
C THR A 80 4.06 -12.08 -13.87
N LEU A 81 2.74 -11.96 -14.09
CA LEU A 81 2.21 -11.47 -15.37
C LEU A 81 2.61 -10.02 -15.65
N LEU A 82 2.53 -9.16 -14.63
CA LEU A 82 2.90 -7.76 -14.74
C LEU A 82 4.38 -7.61 -15.12
N CYS A 83 5.27 -8.34 -14.46
CA CYS A 83 6.70 -8.35 -14.76
C CYS A 83 7.04 -8.88 -16.15
N THR A 84 6.37 -9.94 -16.59
CA THR A 84 6.67 -10.57 -17.88
C THR A 84 6.17 -9.74 -19.06
N THR A 85 5.07 -9.00 -18.88
CA THR A 85 4.40 -8.25 -19.95
C THR A 85 4.75 -6.75 -19.93
N PHE A 86 5.12 -6.20 -18.77
CA PHE A 86 5.41 -4.78 -18.59
C PHE A 86 6.78 -4.56 -17.93
N ALA A 87 7.33 -3.36 -18.14
CA ALA A 87 8.54 -2.88 -17.48
C ALA A 87 8.16 -1.77 -16.50
N CYS A 88 8.58 -1.89 -15.24
CA CYS A 88 8.42 -0.82 -14.27
C CYS A 88 9.31 0.35 -14.65
N THR A 89 8.73 1.50 -14.94
CA THR A 89 9.44 2.71 -15.38
C THR A 89 9.53 3.76 -14.27
N THR A 90 8.63 3.71 -13.29
CA THR A 90 8.63 4.68 -12.19
C THR A 90 8.11 4.02 -10.92
N THR A 91 8.74 4.34 -9.79
CA THR A 91 8.32 3.90 -8.47
C THR A 91 8.34 5.12 -7.54
N VAL A 92 7.18 5.44 -6.96
CA VAL A 92 7.00 6.60 -6.07
C VAL A 92 6.55 6.08 -4.70
N PRO A 93 7.26 6.39 -3.60
CA PRO A 93 6.78 6.06 -2.26
C PRO A 93 5.52 6.88 -1.94
N ILE A 94 4.52 6.23 -1.35
CA ILE A 94 3.28 6.87 -0.90
C ILE A 94 3.05 6.62 0.59
N PRO A 95 3.95 7.13 1.47
CA PRO A 95 3.97 6.76 2.89
C PRO A 95 2.68 7.13 3.65
N GLY A 96 1.89 8.09 3.14
CA GLY A 96 0.59 8.45 3.71
C GLY A 96 -0.54 7.45 3.43
N TRP A 97 -0.35 6.50 2.53
CA TRP A 97 -1.39 5.56 2.11
C TRP A 97 -1.40 4.30 2.98
N GLY A 98 -2.49 4.03 3.68
CA GLY A 98 -2.74 2.76 4.38
C GLY A 98 -1.63 2.28 5.34
N THR A 99 -1.77 1.06 5.85
CA THR A 99 -0.69 0.38 6.59
C THR A 99 0.25 -0.35 5.66
N ASP A 100 -0.29 -0.95 4.59
CA ASP A 100 0.46 -1.90 3.78
C ASP A 100 0.83 -1.28 2.42
N ALA A 101 0.01 -0.40 1.82
CA ALA A 101 0.41 0.28 0.58
C ALA A 101 1.66 1.16 0.82
N THR A 102 2.74 0.85 0.11
CA THR A 102 4.02 1.56 0.29
C THR A 102 4.42 2.35 -0.93
N SER A 103 3.90 2.01 -2.12
CA SER A 103 4.31 2.63 -3.37
C SER A 103 3.20 2.73 -4.41
N LEU A 104 3.33 3.75 -5.27
CA LEU A 104 2.74 3.78 -6.61
C LEU A 104 3.84 3.38 -7.60
N THR A 105 3.56 2.37 -8.42
CA THR A 105 4.45 1.91 -9.49
C THR A 105 3.78 2.13 -10.84
N VAL A 106 4.54 2.62 -11.82
CA VAL A 106 4.09 2.83 -13.20
C VAL A 106 4.82 1.87 -14.11
N TRP A 107 4.06 1.22 -14.99
CA TRP A 107 4.51 0.11 -15.81
C TRP A 107 4.15 0.36 -17.27
N THR A 108 5.12 0.17 -18.15
CA THR A 108 4.94 0.33 -19.60
C THR A 108 5.03 -1.04 -20.29
N ARG A 109 4.08 -1.33 -21.17
CA ARG A 109 4.01 -2.62 -21.88
C ARG A 109 5.27 -2.84 -22.71
N ARG A 110 5.82 -4.05 -22.64
CA ARG A 110 7.01 -4.43 -23.41
C ARG A 110 6.61 -4.81 -24.84
N HIS A 111 7.50 -4.53 -25.79
CA HIS A 111 7.40 -5.05 -27.15
C HIS A 111 7.91 -6.50 -27.28
N LYS A 112 8.73 -6.96 -26.32
CA LYS A 112 9.22 -8.33 -26.20
C LYS A 112 9.18 -8.76 -24.75
N THR A 113 8.75 -9.98 -24.48
CA THR A 113 8.84 -10.57 -23.14
C THR A 113 10.30 -10.65 -22.70
N GLY A 114 10.57 -10.28 -21.46
CA GLY A 114 11.92 -10.29 -20.90
C GLY A 114 11.90 -10.47 -19.39
N SER A 115 13.06 -10.66 -18.77
CA SER A 115 13.17 -10.66 -17.32
C SER A 115 12.87 -9.26 -16.78
N CYS A 116 12.14 -9.21 -15.66
CA CYS A 116 11.86 -7.96 -14.97
C CYS A 116 12.78 -7.86 -13.76
N PRO A 117 13.59 -6.80 -13.65
CA PRO A 117 14.05 -6.41 -12.34
C PRO A 117 12.81 -6.07 -11.50
N PRO A 118 12.67 -6.59 -10.26
CA PRO A 118 11.57 -6.20 -9.39
C PRO A 118 11.61 -4.67 -9.23
N PRO A 119 10.45 -4.00 -9.11
CA PRO A 119 10.43 -2.60 -8.75
C PRO A 119 11.27 -2.46 -7.49
N THR A 120 12.28 -1.59 -7.54
CA THR A 120 13.04 -1.22 -6.36
C THR A 120 12.03 -0.60 -5.42
N ALA A 121 11.62 -1.34 -4.38
CA ALA A 121 10.76 -0.79 -3.36
C ALA A 121 11.43 0.50 -2.91
N PRO A 122 10.75 1.66 -3.00
CA PRO A 122 11.36 2.87 -2.52
C PRO A 122 11.46 2.65 -1.03
N LEU A 123 12.68 2.49 -0.55
CA LEU A 123 12.97 2.36 0.86
C LEU A 123 12.37 3.60 1.51
N VAL A 124 11.25 3.45 2.20
CA VAL A 124 10.60 4.57 2.88
C VAL A 124 11.67 5.14 3.81
N ALA A 125 12.09 6.38 3.59
CA ALA A 125 13.22 6.92 4.32
C ALA A 125 12.93 6.99 5.82
N CYS A 126 13.96 6.81 6.64
CA CYS A 126 13.87 7.14 8.05
C CYS A 126 13.53 8.63 8.20
N SER A 127 12.55 8.94 9.04
CA SER A 127 12.13 10.32 9.32
C SER A 127 13.10 11.06 10.22
N ASN A 128 14.09 10.40 10.80
CA ASN A 128 15.17 11.08 11.50
C ASN A 128 16.06 11.79 10.45
N PRO A 129 16.18 13.14 10.46
CA PRO A 129 16.92 13.88 9.45
C PRO A 129 18.40 13.51 9.39
N ASP A 130 18.96 13.01 10.50
CA ASP A 130 20.36 12.56 10.59
C ASP A 130 20.54 11.11 10.11
N CYS A 131 19.54 10.51 9.47
CA CYS A 131 19.54 9.11 9.05
C CYS A 131 19.14 8.98 7.57
N GLN A 132 19.98 8.28 6.80
CA GLN A 132 19.71 7.97 5.39
C GLN A 132 19.24 6.52 5.17
N ALA A 133 19.03 5.77 6.25
CA ALA A 133 18.63 4.37 6.15
C ALA A 133 17.15 4.22 5.75
N ALA A 134 16.83 3.07 5.18
CA ALA A 134 15.46 2.61 5.01
C ALA A 134 14.78 2.45 6.37
N ALA A 135 13.55 2.93 6.48
CA ALA A 135 12.68 2.62 7.59
C ALA A 135 12.21 1.17 7.51
N SER A 136 12.11 0.52 8.66
CA SER A 136 11.46 -0.78 8.78
C SER A 136 10.19 -0.71 9.63
N TRP A 137 9.89 0.46 10.21
CA TRP A 137 8.70 0.72 10.99
C TRP A 137 8.01 2.00 10.53
N ARG A 138 6.69 1.97 10.47
CA ARG A 138 5.82 3.13 10.19
C ARG A 138 4.91 3.37 11.38
N CYS A 139 4.74 4.62 11.79
CA CYS A 139 3.77 4.95 12.82
C CYS A 139 2.34 4.79 12.29
N ARG A 140 1.47 4.16 13.09
CA ARG A 140 0.06 3.96 12.73
C ARG A 140 -0.77 5.24 12.78
N TYR A 141 -0.39 6.18 13.64
CA TYR A 141 -1.12 7.42 13.90
C TYR A 141 -0.65 8.58 13.01
N ALA A 142 0.66 8.70 12.80
CA ALA A 142 1.24 9.67 11.86
C ALA A 142 2.01 8.90 10.79
N ARG A 143 1.32 8.48 9.73
CA ARG A 143 1.87 7.61 8.66
C ARG A 143 3.09 8.19 7.93
N SER A 144 3.27 9.52 7.98
CA SER A 144 4.45 10.22 7.47
C SER A 144 5.71 9.98 8.32
N LEU A 145 5.57 9.47 9.55
CA LEU A 145 6.68 9.14 10.44
C LEU A 145 7.05 7.67 10.32
N CYS A 146 8.24 7.42 9.82
CA CYS A 146 8.82 6.09 9.64
C CYS A 146 10.23 6.07 10.25
N TYR A 147 10.65 4.94 10.81
CA TYR A 147 11.93 4.81 11.49
C TYR A 147 12.63 3.51 11.13
N CYS A 148 13.96 3.57 11.04
CA CYS A 148 14.81 2.39 10.84
C CYS A 148 15.21 1.72 12.17
N SER A 149 15.01 2.38 13.30
CA SER A 149 15.44 1.91 14.62
C SER A 149 14.82 2.73 15.75
N SER A 150 14.77 2.14 16.94
CA SER A 150 14.36 2.83 18.17
C SER A 150 15.28 4.01 18.48
N VAL A 151 16.56 3.92 18.13
CA VAL A 151 17.52 5.03 18.27
C VAL A 151 17.10 6.23 17.41
N CYS A 152 16.71 6.02 16.15
CA CYS A 152 16.25 7.10 15.28
C CYS A 152 14.91 7.69 15.73
N LEU A 153 14.00 6.86 16.26
CA LEU A 153 12.80 7.34 16.94
C LEU A 153 13.18 8.28 18.09
N GLN A 154 14.00 7.82 19.04
CA GLN A 154 14.36 8.63 20.22
C GLN A 154 15.12 9.92 19.90
N ARG A 155 15.86 9.97 18.79
CA ARG A 155 16.56 11.18 18.32
C ARG A 155 15.62 12.19 17.66
N HIS A 156 14.55 11.74 17.01
CA HIS A 156 13.61 12.61 16.31
C HIS A 156 12.55 13.25 17.23
N LYS A 157 13.00 13.87 18.33
CA LYS A 157 12.14 14.37 19.42
C LYS A 157 11.12 15.44 19.00
N GLY A 158 11.44 16.29 18.01
CA GLY A 158 10.56 17.38 17.58
C GLY A 158 9.21 16.91 17.02
N SER A 159 9.19 15.77 16.33
CA SER A 159 7.96 15.19 15.75
C SER A 159 7.15 14.34 16.75
N HIS A 160 7.70 14.08 17.95
CA HIS A 160 7.01 13.32 18.98
C HIS A 160 5.83 14.08 19.58
N VAL A 161 5.81 15.41 19.53
CA VAL A 161 4.75 16.21 20.14
C VAL A 161 3.41 15.96 19.44
N CYS A 162 3.36 16.02 18.11
CA CYS A 162 2.14 15.71 17.35
C CYS A 162 1.72 14.25 17.52
N LEU A 163 2.69 13.34 17.64
CA LEU A 163 2.45 11.91 17.80
C LEU A 163 1.90 11.56 19.19
N ALA A 164 2.50 12.12 20.23
CA ALA A 164 2.12 11.90 21.61
C ALA A 164 0.74 12.52 21.92
N LEU A 165 0.43 13.70 21.38
CA LEU A 165 -0.89 14.34 21.57
C LEU A 165 -2.02 13.48 20.98
N HIS A 166 -1.83 12.93 19.78
CA HIS A 166 -2.85 12.09 19.14
C HIS A 166 -2.96 10.69 19.81
N MET A 167 -1.84 10.12 20.27
CA MET A 167 -1.84 8.84 20.98
C MET A 167 -2.44 8.92 22.39
N LEU A 168 -2.23 10.03 23.10
CA LEU A 168 -2.86 10.28 24.41
C LEU A 168 -4.39 10.37 24.28
N ASP A 169 -4.89 11.12 23.29
CA ASP A 169 -6.33 11.25 23.04
C ASP A 169 -7.01 9.90 22.77
N MET A 170 -6.35 9.04 21.98
CA MET A 170 -6.87 7.71 21.62
C MET A 170 -6.75 6.67 22.75
N THR A 171 -5.77 6.79 23.66
CA THR A 171 -5.60 5.86 24.79
C THR A 171 -6.50 6.17 25.99
N HIS A 172 -7.03 7.39 26.09
CA HIS A 172 -7.97 7.76 27.15
C HIS A 172 -9.40 7.22 26.97
N HIS A 173 -9.77 6.75 25.77
CA HIS A 173 -11.11 6.19 25.48
C HIS A 173 -11.22 4.67 25.67
N GLY A 174 -10.13 3.97 26.01
CA GLY A 174 -10.10 2.53 26.19
C GLY A 174 -9.26 2.10 27.39
N GLY A 175 -9.85 2.16 28.58
CA GLY A 175 -9.45 1.38 29.77
C GLY A 175 -7.95 1.28 30.10
N GLY A 176 -7.46 2.22 30.92
CA GLY A 176 -6.51 1.93 32.01
C GLY A 176 -5.13 1.38 31.63
N GLY A 177 -4.26 2.22 31.06
CA GLY A 177 -2.83 1.95 31.00
C GLY A 177 -2.02 3.13 30.50
N ARG A 178 -1.23 3.75 31.39
CA ARG A 178 -0.28 4.84 31.06
C ARG A 178 0.88 4.28 30.20
N ALA A 179 0.70 4.18 28.88
CA ALA A 179 1.82 3.93 27.98
C ALA A 179 2.61 5.23 27.80
N THR A 180 3.52 5.53 28.73
CA THR A 180 4.26 6.81 28.79
C THR A 180 5.43 6.91 27.81
N SER A 181 5.74 5.86 27.03
CA SER A 181 6.88 5.87 26.11
C SER A 181 6.55 5.32 24.72
N LEU A 182 6.96 6.07 23.70
CA LEU A 182 6.94 5.64 22.30
C LEU A 182 7.94 4.48 22.10
N CYS A 183 7.44 3.34 21.63
CA CYS A 183 8.21 2.12 21.41
C CYS A 183 7.87 1.52 20.04
N LEU A 184 8.89 1.20 19.22
CA LEU A 184 8.70 0.59 17.89
C LEU A 184 8.13 -0.82 17.97
N ASP A 185 8.38 -1.55 19.06
CA ASP A 185 7.89 -2.92 19.24
C ASP A 185 6.44 -2.98 19.70
N ASN A 186 5.83 -1.83 20.04
CA ASN A 186 4.42 -1.78 20.37
C ASN A 186 3.59 -1.84 19.06
N PRO A 187 2.87 -2.95 18.81
CA PRO A 187 2.12 -3.14 17.58
C PRO A 187 0.94 -2.17 17.45
N SER A 188 0.49 -1.55 18.54
CA SER A 188 -0.54 -0.50 18.52
C SER A 188 0.03 0.85 18.07
N HIS A 189 1.35 1.07 18.14
CA HIS A 189 2.00 2.33 17.78
C HIS A 189 2.64 2.29 16.40
N PHE A 190 3.28 1.17 16.05
CA PHE A 190 4.03 1.02 14.81
C PHE A 190 3.66 -0.27 14.07
N ALA A 191 3.72 -0.22 12.75
CA ALA A 191 3.64 -1.37 11.86
C ALA A 191 5.01 -1.62 11.22
N LYS A 192 5.43 -2.88 11.13
CA LYS A 192 6.65 -3.26 10.41
C LYS A 192 6.38 -3.15 8.90
N LEU A 193 7.21 -2.41 8.18
CA LEU A 193 7.15 -2.30 6.72
C LEU A 193 7.69 -3.58 6.08
N ALA A 194 7.04 -4.04 5.01
CA ALA A 194 7.57 -5.10 4.18
C ALA A 194 8.91 -4.65 3.57
N VAL A 195 9.96 -5.45 3.78
CA VAL A 195 11.27 -5.26 3.14
C VAL A 195 11.44 -6.30 2.04
N PRO A 196 12.03 -5.95 0.88
CA PRO A 196 12.26 -6.91 -0.20
C PRO A 196 13.03 -8.14 0.32
N GLY A 197 12.45 -9.34 0.14
CA GLY A 197 13.05 -10.61 0.56
C GLY A 197 12.63 -11.14 1.94
N ASP A 198 11.86 -10.39 2.73
CA ASP A 198 11.28 -10.90 3.99
C ASP A 198 10.12 -11.83 3.61
N SER A 199 10.36 -13.14 3.60
CA SER A 199 9.32 -14.14 3.35
C SER A 199 8.29 -14.03 4.47
N MET A 200 7.14 -13.38 4.22
CA MET A 200 6.13 -13.24 5.25
C MET A 200 5.61 -14.62 5.66
N ARG A 201 6.07 -15.08 6.84
CA ARG A 201 5.31 -16.01 7.67
C ARG A 201 3.91 -15.44 7.84
N LYS A 202 2.92 -16.23 7.40
CA LYS A 202 1.47 -16.10 7.60
C LYS A 202 1.14 -15.18 8.78
N ARG A 203 0.77 -13.93 8.49
CA ARG A 203 0.03 -13.08 9.43
C ARG A 203 -1.44 -13.33 9.16
N ARG A 204 -2.07 -14.07 10.08
CA ARG A 204 -3.53 -14.16 10.23
C ARG A 204 -3.99 -13.06 11.15
#